data_AF-A0A0F2QPA4-F1
#
_entry.id   AF-A0A0F2QPA4-F1
#
_cell.length_a   1.000
_cell.length_b   1.000
_cell.length_c   1.000
_cell.angle_alpha   90.00
_cell.angle_beta   90.00
_cell.angle_gamma   90.00
#
_symmetry.space_group_name_H-M   'P 1'
#
loop_
_entity.id
_entity.type
_entity.pdbx_description
1 polymer ?
#
loop_
_entity_poly.entity_id
_entity_poly.type
_entity_poly.pdbx_seq_one_letter_code
_entity_poly.pdbx_strand_id
1 'polypeptide(L)'
;MRTGILTAAGLAAALLLTGCGKKDGIEGKTGGDITSKSSAKDIGEAYINEMTRVADALESVDDEASAKAAAKKLKVAIDGLNQMQEELDGELSGVKAMQVFGGRYTELVQVQTRMATAIMQIQTEHPELMNIVGDELEKLEN
;
A
#
# COMPACT_ATOMS: atom_id res chain seq x y z
N MET A 1 -14.16 -24.90 45.01
CA MET A 1 -12.93 -24.88 44.18
C MET A 1 -12.83 -26.27 43.55
N ARG A 2 -12.85 -26.52 42.24
CA ARG A 2 -12.52 -25.75 41.03
C ARG A 2 -13.49 -26.19 39.91
N THR A 3 -13.99 -25.21 39.17
CA THR A 3 -14.61 -25.37 37.85
C THR A 3 -13.55 -25.76 36.82
N GLY A 4 -13.84 -26.75 35.99
CA GLY A 4 -12.98 -27.19 34.88
C GLY A 4 -13.81 -27.43 33.64
N ILE A 5 -14.30 -26.35 33.02
CA ILE A 5 -14.82 -26.36 31.65
C ILE A 5 -13.71 -25.72 30.81
N LEU A 6 -13.03 -26.54 30.02
CA LEU A 6 -12.31 -26.05 28.85
C LEU A 6 -12.84 -26.84 27.65
N THR A 7 -13.96 -26.37 27.14
CA THR A 7 -14.41 -26.67 25.78
C THR A 7 -13.35 -26.15 24.82
N ALA A 8 -12.61 -27.07 24.21
CA ALA A 8 -11.81 -26.82 23.03
C ALA A 8 -12.76 -26.49 21.85
N ALA A 9 -13.02 -25.19 21.66
CA ALA A 9 -13.70 -24.67 20.49
C ALA A 9 -13.14 -23.28 20.19
N GLY A 10 -12.41 -23.19 19.08
CA GLY A 10 -11.67 -22.01 18.63
C GLY A 10 -10.30 -22.48 18.17
N LEU A 11 -9.96 -22.52 16.89
CA LEU A 11 -10.20 -21.50 15.89
C LEU A 11 -10.16 -22.15 14.49
N ALA A 12 -11.22 -22.85 14.11
CA ALA A 12 -11.40 -23.35 12.74
C ALA A 12 -12.16 -22.32 11.87
N ALA A 13 -11.77 -21.05 11.95
CA ALA A 13 -12.29 -19.97 11.09
C ALA A 13 -11.38 -19.73 9.86
N ALA A 14 -10.65 -20.76 9.42
CA ALA A 14 -9.84 -20.74 8.20
C ALA A 14 -10.65 -21.06 6.93
N LEU A 15 -11.97 -20.84 6.96
CA LEU A 15 -12.85 -21.01 5.81
C LEU A 15 -13.39 -19.64 5.38
N LEU A 16 -13.18 -19.32 4.09
CA LEU A 16 -13.98 -18.41 3.24
C LEU A 16 -13.51 -16.96 2.95
N LEU A 17 -12.22 -16.69 2.73
CA LEU A 17 -11.82 -15.43 2.04
C LEU A 17 -10.88 -15.61 0.83
N THR A 18 -10.86 -16.80 0.22
CA THR A 18 -10.32 -16.95 -1.14
C THR A 18 -11.41 -16.62 -2.16
N GLY A 19 -11.62 -15.32 -2.39
CA GLY A 19 -12.53 -14.83 -3.42
C GLY A 19 -12.86 -13.35 -3.23
N CYS A 20 -12.34 -12.52 -4.13
CA CYS A 20 -12.54 -11.07 -4.25
C CYS A 20 -11.62 -10.17 -3.38
N GLY A 21 -10.46 -9.82 -3.95
CA GLY A 21 -9.98 -8.44 -3.95
C GLY A 21 -9.05 -7.96 -2.85
N LYS A 22 -8.76 -8.72 -1.79
CA LYS A 22 -7.84 -8.24 -0.75
C LYS A 22 -6.39 -8.62 -1.07
N LYS A 23 -5.71 -7.81 -1.90
CA LYS A 23 -4.25 -7.71 -1.86
C LYS A 23 -3.90 -6.77 -0.71
N ASP A 24 -3.25 -7.30 0.31
CA ASP A 24 -2.59 -6.54 1.38
C ASP A 24 -3.49 -5.62 2.24
N GLY A 25 -4.74 -6.01 2.47
CA GLY A 25 -5.60 -5.37 3.49
C GLY A 25 -6.27 -4.06 3.05
N ILE A 26 -6.01 -3.57 1.85
CA ILE A 26 -6.76 -2.45 1.25
C ILE A 26 -8.02 -2.95 0.57
N GLU A 27 -9.12 -2.23 0.77
CA GLU A 27 -10.38 -2.44 0.04
C GLU A 27 -10.38 -1.59 -1.23
N GLY A 28 -10.78 -2.20 -2.36
CA GLY A 28 -10.91 -1.49 -3.63
C GLY A 28 -9.90 -1.93 -4.68
N LYS A 29 -9.78 -1.11 -5.74
CA LYS A 29 -8.88 -1.37 -6.87
C LYS A 29 -7.43 -1.07 -6.52
N THR A 30 -6.51 -1.86 -7.07
CA THR A 30 -5.05 -1.67 -6.98
C THR A 30 -4.47 -1.51 -8.38
N GLY A 31 -3.18 -1.19 -8.50
CA GLY A 31 -2.54 -1.01 -9.80
C GLY A 31 -2.64 -2.24 -10.70
N GLY A 32 -2.62 -3.43 -10.10
CA GLY A 32 -2.82 -4.71 -10.79
C GLY A 32 -4.22 -4.91 -11.41
N ASP A 33 -5.20 -4.07 -11.07
CA ASP A 33 -6.55 -4.12 -11.60
C ASP A 33 -6.79 -3.13 -12.75
N ILE A 34 -5.79 -2.29 -13.05
CA ILE A 34 -5.91 -1.20 -14.03
C ILE A 34 -5.47 -1.68 -15.40
N THR A 35 -6.24 -1.27 -16.41
CA THR A 35 -5.93 -1.48 -17.82
C THR A 35 -6.15 -0.17 -18.58
N SER A 36 -5.68 -0.09 -19.82
CA SER A 36 -6.00 1.01 -20.75
C SER A 36 -7.51 1.34 -20.89
N LYS A 37 -8.41 0.42 -20.53
CA LYS A 37 -9.88 0.59 -20.61
C LYS A 37 -10.53 1.03 -19.28
N SER A 38 -9.75 1.10 -18.19
CA SER A 38 -10.28 1.44 -16.87
C SER A 38 -10.83 2.86 -16.83
N SER A 39 -11.86 3.08 -16.00
CA SER A 39 -12.45 4.40 -15.86
C SER A 39 -11.51 5.35 -15.11
N ALA A 40 -11.68 6.67 -15.30
CA ALA A 40 -10.93 7.67 -14.53
C ALA A 40 -11.11 7.49 -13.00
N LYS A 41 -12.30 7.04 -12.57
CA LYS A 41 -12.59 6.74 -11.17
C LYS A 41 -11.75 5.56 -10.68
N ASP A 42 -11.73 4.45 -11.42
CA ASP A 42 -10.98 3.25 -11.02
C ASP A 42 -9.47 3.54 -10.99
N ILE A 43 -8.97 4.30 -11.97
CA ILE A 43 -7.58 4.76 -12.00
C ILE A 43 -7.26 5.60 -10.76
N GLY A 44 -8.13 6.55 -10.40
CA GLY A 44 -7.92 7.40 -9.22
C GLY A 44 -8.04 6.65 -7.90
N GLU A 45 -8.89 5.61 -7.85
CA GLU A 45 -8.99 4.69 -6.73
C GLU A 45 -7.72 3.87 -6.57
N ALA A 46 -7.28 3.19 -7.62
CA ALA A 46 -6.06 2.39 -7.61
C ALA A 46 -4.81 3.21 -7.27
N TYR A 47 -4.67 4.41 -7.83
CA TYR A 47 -3.51 5.26 -7.53
C TYR A 47 -3.47 5.63 -6.05
N ILE A 48 -4.57 6.11 -5.48
CA ILE A 48 -4.64 6.48 -4.06
C ILE A 48 -4.44 5.26 -3.16
N ASN A 49 -4.93 4.09 -3.57
CA ASN A 49 -4.73 2.85 -2.84
C ASN A 49 -3.26 2.43 -2.84
N GLU A 50 -2.54 2.51 -3.97
CA GLU A 50 -1.10 2.22 -3.96
C GLU A 50 -0.30 3.23 -3.13
N MET A 51 -0.63 4.51 -3.22
CA MET A 51 -0.03 5.54 -2.36
C MET A 51 -0.32 5.28 -0.87
N THR A 52 -1.51 4.76 -0.56
CA THR A 52 -1.89 4.39 0.81
C THR A 52 -1.07 3.21 1.31
N ARG A 53 -0.82 2.21 0.46
CA ARG A 53 0.07 1.07 0.80
C ARG A 53 1.50 1.52 1.05
N VAL A 54 1.98 2.51 0.29
CA VAL A 54 3.29 3.14 0.54
C VAL A 54 3.29 3.83 1.91
N ALA A 55 2.29 4.64 2.21
CA ALA A 55 2.16 5.29 3.51
C ALA A 55 2.09 4.28 4.67
N ASP A 56 1.23 3.26 4.57
CA ASP A 56 1.06 2.22 5.59
C ASP A 56 2.36 1.41 5.80
N ALA A 57 3.13 1.19 4.73
CA ALA A 57 4.42 0.51 4.84
C ALA A 57 5.43 1.37 5.62
N LEU A 58 5.54 2.66 5.29
CA LEU A 58 6.43 3.60 5.97
C LEU A 58 6.03 3.81 7.43
N GLU A 59 4.74 3.98 7.71
CA GLU A 59 4.20 4.14 9.08
C GLU A 59 4.42 2.89 9.95
N SER A 60 4.72 1.74 9.36
CA SER A 60 4.99 0.50 10.10
C SER A 60 6.46 0.29 10.48
N VAL A 61 7.37 1.22 10.13
CA VAL A 61 8.81 1.09 10.36
C VAL A 61 9.19 1.58 11.75
N ASP A 62 9.36 0.64 12.68
CA ASP A 62 9.73 0.92 14.08
C ASP A 62 11.07 0.27 14.48
N ASP A 63 11.51 -0.75 13.73
CA ASP A 63 12.72 -1.53 13.98
C ASP A 63 13.25 -2.17 12.69
N GLU A 64 14.37 -2.89 12.77
CA GLU A 64 14.98 -3.54 11.61
C GLU A 64 14.06 -4.60 10.96
N ALA A 65 13.29 -5.35 11.75
CA ALA A 65 12.43 -6.41 11.24
C ALA A 65 11.26 -5.83 10.44
N SER A 66 10.66 -4.76 10.96
CA SER A 66 9.59 -4.02 10.32
C SER A 66 10.08 -3.19 9.13
N ALA A 67 11.31 -2.64 9.16
CA ALA A 67 11.95 -2.01 8.00
C ALA A 67 12.07 -2.99 6.81
N LYS A 68 12.56 -4.22 7.06
CA LYS A 68 12.63 -5.28 6.05
C LYS A 68 11.25 -5.69 5.52
N ALA A 69 10.24 -5.71 6.40
CA ALA A 69 8.87 -6.01 5.99
C ALA A 69 8.25 -4.86 5.17
N ALA A 70 8.53 -3.61 5.54
CA ALA A 70 8.08 -2.42 4.83
C ALA A 70 8.68 -2.37 3.42
N ALA A 71 9.95 -2.71 3.23
CA ALA A 71 10.58 -2.81 1.91
C ALA A 71 9.81 -3.74 0.96
N LYS A 72 9.36 -4.91 1.44
CA LYS A 72 8.53 -5.82 0.64
C LYS A 72 7.19 -5.22 0.26
N LYS A 73 6.51 -4.55 1.19
CA LYS A 73 5.22 -3.88 0.92
C LYS A 73 5.39 -2.72 -0.06
N LEU A 74 6.45 -1.93 0.11
CA LEU A 74 6.81 -0.84 -0.80
C LEU A 74 7.05 -1.36 -2.21
N LYS A 75 7.80 -2.45 -2.37
CA LYS A 75 8.02 -3.08 -3.67
C LYS A 75 6.71 -3.40 -4.38
N VAL A 76 5.78 -4.06 -3.70
CA VAL A 76 4.49 -4.43 -4.32
C VAL A 76 3.65 -3.19 -4.67
N ALA A 77 3.66 -2.15 -3.82
CA ALA A 77 2.91 -0.92 -4.10
C ALA A 77 3.52 -0.13 -5.27
N ILE A 78 4.85 -0.03 -5.33
CA ILE A 78 5.60 0.60 -6.41
C ILE A 78 5.39 -0.16 -7.73
N ASP A 79 5.42 -1.50 -7.70
CA ASP A 79 5.11 -2.32 -8.88
C ASP A 79 3.69 -2.05 -9.39
N GLY A 80 2.72 -1.88 -8.48
CA GLY A 80 1.36 -1.48 -8.83
C GLY A 80 1.31 -0.12 -9.52
N LEU A 81 2.03 0.87 -9.01
CA LEU A 81 2.14 2.20 -9.63
C LEU A 81 2.81 2.13 -11.02
N ASN A 82 3.88 1.36 -11.16
CA ASN A 82 4.58 1.15 -12.43
C ASN A 82 3.69 0.47 -13.45
N GLN A 83 2.95 -0.57 -13.06
CA GLN A 83 1.98 -1.23 -13.93
C GLN A 83 0.90 -0.27 -14.42
N MET A 84 0.39 0.61 -13.54
CA MET A 84 -0.54 1.65 -13.96
C MET A 84 0.09 2.62 -14.96
N GLN A 85 1.36 2.99 -14.77
CA GLN A 85 2.07 3.85 -15.70
C GLN A 85 2.21 3.21 -17.08
N GLU A 86 2.55 1.93 -17.13
CA GLU A 86 2.64 1.15 -18.38
C GLU A 86 1.29 1.04 -19.10
N GLU A 87 0.22 0.70 -18.36
CA GLU A 87 -1.12 0.51 -18.92
C GLU A 87 -1.78 1.82 -19.40
N LEU A 88 -1.35 2.96 -18.84
CA LEU A 88 -1.88 4.28 -19.15
C LEU A 88 -0.99 5.09 -20.10
N ASP A 89 0.05 4.47 -20.66
CA ASP A 89 1.01 5.06 -21.61
C ASP A 89 1.73 6.31 -21.05
N GLY A 90 2.12 6.26 -19.77
CA GLY A 90 3.05 7.21 -19.15
C GLY A 90 2.53 8.62 -18.86
N GLU A 91 1.45 9.09 -19.52
CA GLU A 91 0.95 10.47 -19.37
C GLU A 91 -0.55 10.54 -19.04
N LEU A 92 -0.85 10.95 -17.80
CA LEU A 92 -2.15 11.54 -17.47
C LEU A 92 -2.14 12.98 -17.95
N SER A 93 -2.75 13.25 -19.11
CA SER A 93 -2.99 14.63 -19.58
C SER A 93 -3.69 15.46 -18.49
N GLY A 94 -3.48 16.78 -18.45
CA GLY A 94 -4.06 17.64 -17.40
C GLY A 94 -5.58 17.49 -17.23
N VAL A 95 -6.31 17.28 -18.33
CA VAL A 95 -7.75 16.99 -18.31
C VAL A 95 -8.04 15.61 -17.68
N LYS A 96 -7.24 14.59 -18.02
CA LYS A 96 -7.39 13.23 -17.48
C LYS A 96 -6.99 13.20 -16.00
N ALA A 97 -5.95 13.90 -15.59
CA ALA A 97 -5.58 14.09 -14.18
C ALA A 97 -6.71 14.76 -13.38
N MET A 98 -7.35 15.79 -13.93
CA MET A 98 -8.51 16.43 -13.29
C MET A 98 -9.73 15.51 -13.21
N GLN A 99 -9.96 14.66 -14.20
CA GLN A 99 -11.02 13.64 -14.14
C GLN A 99 -10.73 12.53 -13.12
N VAL A 100 -9.46 12.13 -13.00
CA VAL A 100 -8.99 11.08 -12.10
C VAL A 100 -8.99 11.56 -10.64
N PHE A 101 -8.49 12.76 -10.38
CA PHE A 101 -8.26 13.26 -9.02
C PHE A 101 -9.18 14.38 -8.58
N GLY A 102 -9.98 14.99 -9.47
CA GLY A 102 -10.78 16.18 -9.15
C GLY A 102 -11.76 15.99 -7.98
N GLY A 103 -12.32 14.79 -7.82
CA GLY A 103 -13.16 14.42 -6.68
C GLY A 103 -12.41 13.80 -5.50
N ARG A 104 -11.11 13.53 -5.63
CA ARG A 104 -10.29 12.76 -4.66
C ARG A 104 -9.06 13.55 -4.20
N TYR A 105 -8.99 14.85 -4.50
CA TYR A 105 -7.83 15.68 -4.19
C TYR A 105 -7.51 15.70 -2.69
N THR A 106 -8.54 15.73 -1.83
CA THR A 106 -8.35 15.65 -0.37
C THR A 106 -7.69 14.35 0.06
N GLU A 107 -8.10 13.21 -0.50
CA GLU A 107 -7.48 11.91 -0.22
C GLU A 107 -6.02 11.87 -0.69
N LEU A 108 -5.74 12.43 -1.87
CA LEU A 108 -4.39 12.54 -2.41
C LEU A 108 -3.48 13.38 -1.50
N VAL A 109 -3.97 14.54 -1.03
CA VAL A 109 -3.20 15.39 -0.11
C VAL A 109 -3.00 14.70 1.24
N GLN A 110 -4.01 13.99 1.74
CA GLN A 110 -3.91 13.25 3.00
C GLN A 110 -2.83 12.17 2.92
N VAL A 111 -2.82 11.35 1.88
CA VAL A 111 -1.82 10.28 1.74
C VAL A 111 -0.42 10.85 1.54
N GLN A 112 -0.27 11.94 0.77
CA GLN A 112 1.02 12.65 0.65
C GLN A 112 1.53 13.17 1.98
N THR A 113 0.64 13.74 2.80
CA THR A 113 0.99 14.23 4.14
C THR A 113 1.45 13.08 5.03
N ARG A 114 0.72 11.96 5.03
CA ARG A 114 1.06 10.76 5.80
C ARG A 114 2.46 10.23 5.49
N MET A 115 2.77 10.04 4.19
CA MET A 115 4.10 9.59 3.77
C MET A 115 5.19 10.58 4.22
N ALA A 116 4.97 11.88 4.04
CA ALA A 116 5.94 12.90 4.44
C ALA A 116 6.19 12.88 5.95
N THR A 117 5.13 12.74 6.75
CA THR A 117 5.23 12.61 8.21
C THR A 117 5.99 11.35 8.61
N ALA A 118 5.65 10.19 8.03
CA ALA A 118 6.32 8.92 8.33
C ALA A 118 7.82 8.98 7.99
N ILE A 119 8.17 9.48 6.79
CA ILE A 119 9.57 9.65 6.39
C ILE A 119 10.31 10.59 7.34
N MET A 120 9.72 11.74 7.67
CA MET A 120 10.32 12.70 8.60
C MET A 120 10.54 12.08 9.98
N GLN A 121 9.58 11.28 10.47
CA GLN A 121 9.68 10.60 11.75
C GLN A 121 10.83 9.59 11.73
N ILE A 122 10.89 8.69 10.74
CA ILE A 122 11.98 7.71 10.63
C ILE A 122 13.32 8.43 10.51
N GLN A 123 13.44 9.47 9.69
CA GLN A 123 14.70 10.21 9.55
C GLN A 123 15.15 10.92 10.83
N THR A 124 14.20 11.36 11.67
CA THR A 124 14.52 12.09 12.90
C THR A 124 14.83 11.15 14.07
N GLU A 125 14.09 10.03 14.17
CA GLU A 125 14.15 9.12 15.32
C GLU A 125 15.09 7.92 15.06
N HIS A 126 15.06 7.38 13.84
CA HIS A 126 15.69 6.12 13.44
C HIS A 126 16.23 6.15 12.00
N PRO A 127 17.15 7.07 11.64
CA PRO A 127 17.60 7.26 10.27
C PRO A 127 18.23 6.00 9.65
N GLU A 128 18.79 5.11 10.46
CA GLU A 128 19.31 3.81 10.04
C GLU A 128 18.25 2.90 9.42
N LEU A 129 16.98 3.02 9.84
CA LEU A 129 15.91 2.18 9.31
C LEU A 129 15.57 2.56 7.87
N MET A 130 15.69 3.83 7.48
CA MET A 130 15.54 4.23 6.07
C MET A 130 16.61 3.61 5.17
N ASN A 131 17.84 3.46 5.66
CA ASN A 131 18.89 2.79 4.90
C ASN A 131 18.56 1.31 4.71
N ILE A 132 18.08 0.63 5.77
CA ILE A 132 17.67 -0.78 5.68
C ILE A 132 16.51 -0.95 4.70
N VAL A 133 15.52 -0.05 4.73
CA VAL A 133 14.42 -0.06 3.75
C VAL A 133 14.98 0.05 2.32
N GLY A 134 15.91 0.98 2.08
CA GLY A 134 16.56 1.18 0.79
C GLY A 134 17.34 -0.04 0.32
N ASP A 135 18.23 -0.57 1.16
CA ASP A 135 19.06 -1.74 0.85
C ASP A 135 18.20 -2.97 0.53
N GLU A 136 17.10 -3.17 1.25
CA GLU A 136 16.19 -4.30 0.99
C GLU A 136 15.36 -4.10 -0.26
N LEU A 137 14.95 -2.87 -0.60
CA LEU A 137 14.31 -2.57 -1.87
C LEU A 137 15.25 -2.87 -3.05
N GLU A 138 16.51 -2.44 -2.98
CA GLU A 138 17.51 -2.71 -4.03
C GLU A 138 17.74 -4.22 -4.24
N LYS A 139 17.75 -5.01 -3.16
CA LYS A 139 17.84 -6.48 -3.24
C LYS A 139 16.62 -7.13 -3.90
N LEU A 140 15.46 -6.48 -3.85
CA LEU A 140 14.21 -7.01 -4.45
C LEU A 140 14.06 -6.62 -5.92
N GLU A 141 14.85 -5.66 -6.40
CA GLU A 141 14.86 -5.21 -7.80
C GLU A 141 15.89 -5.96 -8.67
N ASN A 142 16.86 -6.65 -8.04
CA ASN A 142 17.94 -7.41 -8.69
C ASN A 142 17.76 -8.93 -8.51
#